data_AF-A0A0W7WQ18-F1
#
_entry.id   AF-A0A0W7WQ18-F1
#
_cell.length_a   1.000
_cell.length_b   1.000
_cell.length_c   1.000
_cell.angle_alpha   90.00
_cell.angle_beta   90.00
_cell.angle_gamma   90.00
#
_symmetry.space_group_name_H-M   'P 1'
#
loop_
_entity.id
_entity.type
_entity.pdbx_description
1 polymer ?
#
loop_
_entity_poly.entity_id
_entity_poly.type
_entity_poly.pdbx_seq_one_letter_code
_entity_poly.pdbx_strand_id
1 'polypeptide(L)'
;MSDGACISAATLYRDAVARRRAFRLPGYPTLAEAGFDGDYVSPIQMSSGNLTGPMLISKDWLDAPSAARHHAQLSRTGYLPDNPFNRVIDKVLAMLGLARADIYITPVFHLLVSKRSSTIPPAHARACFKAVGQYELLGRRPVALGTDSARVLRAFGIDHVPAPHPSARIGSFDLRASRIADAVARA
;
A
#
# COMPACT_ATOMS: atom_id res chain seq x y z
N MET A 1 21.12 -33.06 6.45
CA MET A 1 20.78 -31.80 7.14
C MET A 1 21.05 -30.69 6.13
N SER A 2 20.02 -30.24 5.42
CA SER A 2 20.15 -29.16 4.44
C SER A 2 20.05 -27.84 5.17
N ASP A 3 21.14 -27.09 5.24
CA ASP A 3 21.15 -25.67 5.60
C ASP A 3 20.32 -24.91 4.56
N GLY A 4 19.02 -24.79 4.83
CA GLY A 4 18.12 -23.94 4.07
C GLY A 4 18.47 -22.50 4.39
N ALA A 5 19.27 -21.86 3.54
CA ALA A 5 19.59 -20.44 3.66
C ALA A 5 18.27 -19.64 3.77
N CYS A 6 18.03 -19.05 4.93
CA CYS A 6 16.88 -18.18 5.17
C CYS A 6 17.02 -16.96 4.24
N ILE A 7 16.12 -16.81 3.27
CA ILE A 7 16.12 -15.66 2.35
C ILE A 7 15.78 -14.42 3.17
N SER A 8 16.67 -13.42 3.16
CA SER A 8 16.46 -12.19 3.93
C SER A 8 15.27 -11.37 3.41
N ALA A 9 14.60 -10.64 4.31
CA ALA A 9 13.52 -9.71 3.97
C ALA A 9 13.93 -8.69 2.88
N ALA A 10 15.18 -8.23 2.91
CA ALA A 10 15.73 -7.35 1.88
C ALA A 10 15.78 -8.01 0.49
N THR A 11 16.06 -9.31 0.41
CA THR A 11 16.09 -10.05 -0.86
C THR A 11 14.67 -10.26 -1.41
N LEU A 12 13.74 -10.66 -0.55
CA LEU A 12 12.32 -10.77 -0.92
C LEU A 12 11.76 -9.42 -1.38
N TYR A 13 12.14 -8.33 -0.71
CA TYR A 13 11.70 -6.98 -1.09
C TYR A 13 12.26 -6.55 -2.44
N ARG A 14 13.54 -6.82 -2.75
CA ARG A 14 14.10 -6.56 -4.09
C ARG A 14 13.35 -7.34 -5.18
N ASP A 15 12.96 -8.58 -4.91
CA ASP A 15 12.13 -9.37 -5.85
C ASP A 15 10.76 -8.71 -6.06
N ALA A 16 10.11 -8.23 -4.99
CA ALA A 16 8.85 -7.49 -5.11
C ALA A 16 8.98 -6.21 -5.97
N VAL A 17 10.08 -5.46 -5.81
CA VAL A 17 10.38 -4.28 -6.66
C VAL A 17 10.55 -4.70 -8.13
N ALA A 18 11.31 -5.77 -8.41
CA ALA A 18 11.50 -6.27 -9.76
C ALA A 18 10.18 -6.72 -10.40
N ARG A 19 9.31 -7.41 -9.63
CA ARG A 19 7.98 -7.81 -10.07
C ARG A 19 7.08 -6.63 -10.39
N ARG A 20 7.11 -5.59 -9.55
CA ARG A 20 6.39 -4.33 -9.81
C ARG A 20 6.89 -3.68 -11.11
N ARG A 21 8.20 -3.65 -11.34
CA ARG A 21 8.81 -3.16 -12.59
C ARG A 21 8.39 -3.96 -13.82
N ALA A 22 8.18 -5.27 -13.69
CA ALA A 22 7.79 -6.15 -14.79
C ALA A 22 6.27 -6.19 -15.05
N PHE A 23 5.44 -5.99 -14.02
CA PHE A 23 3.98 -6.12 -14.15
C PHE A 23 3.39 -5.02 -15.03
N ARG A 24 2.58 -5.42 -16.00
CA ARG A 24 1.84 -4.54 -16.91
C ARG A 24 0.41 -5.06 -17.05
N LEU A 25 -0.53 -4.13 -17.18
CA LEU A 25 -1.91 -4.46 -17.52
C LEU A 25 -2.46 -3.37 -18.45
N PRO A 26 -3.01 -3.71 -19.63
CA PRO A 26 -3.53 -2.73 -20.57
C PRO A 26 -4.55 -1.77 -19.92
N GLY A 27 -4.45 -0.49 -20.26
CA GLY A 27 -5.33 0.56 -19.73
C GLY A 27 -4.88 1.21 -18.42
N TYR A 28 -3.74 0.78 -17.84
CA TYR A 28 -3.19 1.38 -16.62
C TYR A 28 -1.72 1.76 -16.81
N PRO A 29 -1.36 3.05 -16.69
CA PRO A 29 0.02 3.46 -16.63
C PRO A 29 0.72 2.86 -15.40
N THR A 30 1.98 2.50 -15.57
CA THR A 30 2.83 2.04 -14.47
C THR A 30 3.41 3.21 -13.70
N LEU A 31 3.84 2.93 -12.48
CA LEU A 31 4.59 3.90 -11.68
C LEU A 31 5.89 4.34 -12.38
N ALA A 32 6.58 3.43 -13.07
CA ALA A 32 7.80 3.72 -13.80
C ALA A 32 7.55 4.67 -15.00
N GLU A 33 6.50 4.42 -15.79
CA GLU A 33 6.09 5.32 -16.88
C GLU A 33 5.69 6.71 -16.37
N ALA A 34 5.21 6.80 -15.12
CA ALA A 34 4.89 8.06 -14.46
C ALA A 34 6.07 8.72 -13.73
N GLY A 35 7.31 8.21 -13.89
CA GLY A 35 8.53 8.78 -13.30
C GLY A 35 8.86 8.32 -11.88
N PHE A 36 8.19 7.28 -11.38
CA PHE A 36 8.37 6.74 -10.02
C PHE A 36 9.01 5.34 -10.03
N ASP A 37 10.22 5.22 -10.57
CA ASP A 37 10.95 3.95 -10.67
C ASP A 37 12.04 3.73 -9.61
N GLY A 38 11.82 4.22 -8.38
CA GLY A 38 12.76 4.01 -7.28
C GLY A 38 12.83 2.56 -6.78
N ASP A 39 13.71 2.31 -5.81
CA ASP A 39 13.84 1.01 -5.13
C ASP A 39 12.76 0.79 -4.06
N TYR A 40 11.53 1.04 -4.49
CA TYR A 40 10.30 0.81 -3.77
C TYR A 40 9.25 0.18 -4.66
N VAL A 41 8.27 -0.46 -4.08
CA VAL A 41 7.11 -1.00 -4.81
C VAL A 41 6.07 0.09 -5.05
N SER A 42 5.92 1.05 -4.13
CA SER A 42 5.07 2.23 -4.27
C SER A 42 5.75 3.46 -3.66
N PRO A 43 5.62 4.67 -4.24
CA PRO A 43 6.31 5.88 -3.75
C PRO A 43 6.10 6.18 -2.26
N ILE A 44 4.93 5.84 -1.71
CA ILE A 44 4.61 6.04 -0.28
C ILE A 44 5.61 5.33 0.65
N GLN A 45 6.30 4.30 0.17
CA GLN A 45 7.31 3.56 0.92
C GLN A 45 8.61 4.34 1.10
N MET A 46 8.81 5.47 0.40
CA MET A 46 9.90 6.40 0.71
C MET A 46 9.81 6.93 2.14
N SER A 47 8.59 7.10 2.66
CA SER A 47 8.36 7.51 4.05
C SER A 47 7.81 6.39 4.93
N SER A 48 7.12 5.41 4.34
CA SER A 48 6.37 4.35 5.03
C SER A 48 6.75 2.96 4.53
N GLY A 49 8.05 2.65 4.52
CA GLY A 49 8.66 1.47 3.91
C GLY A 49 9.29 0.47 4.90
N ASN A 50 8.94 0.53 6.18
CA ASN A 50 9.57 -0.32 7.21
C ASN A 50 9.24 -1.81 7.00
N LEU A 51 10.24 -2.64 6.69
CA LEU A 51 10.01 -4.05 6.35
C LEU A 51 9.56 -4.91 7.54
N THR A 52 9.75 -4.44 8.77
CA THR A 52 9.36 -5.15 10.00
C THR A 52 8.22 -4.46 10.76
N GLY A 53 7.85 -3.25 10.35
CA GLY A 53 6.77 -2.47 10.97
C GLY A 53 5.37 -2.98 10.60
N PRO A 54 4.33 -2.46 11.29
CA PRO A 54 2.94 -2.75 10.95
C PRO A 54 2.63 -2.47 9.48
N MET A 55 1.97 -3.43 8.82
CA MET A 55 1.65 -3.34 7.40
C MET A 55 0.21 -2.89 7.19
N LEU A 56 0.05 -1.80 6.45
CA LEU A 56 -1.23 -1.27 6.01
C LEU A 56 -1.39 -1.49 4.50
N ILE A 57 -2.47 -2.18 4.11
CA ILE A 57 -2.77 -2.46 2.70
C ILE A 57 -4.07 -1.78 2.26
N SER A 58 -3.99 -0.86 1.29
CA SER A 58 -5.17 -0.20 0.69
C SER A 58 -5.48 -0.74 -0.72
N LYS A 59 -6.59 -0.28 -1.32
CA LYS A 59 -6.88 -0.55 -2.73
C LYS A 59 -5.86 0.12 -3.65
N ASP A 60 -5.82 1.44 -3.53
CA ASP A 60 -4.96 2.41 -4.20
C ASP A 60 -4.85 3.64 -3.27
N TRP A 61 -3.98 4.58 -3.61
CA TRP A 61 -3.91 5.88 -2.93
C TRP A 61 -3.56 7.05 -3.86
N LEU A 62 -3.13 6.74 -5.09
CA LEU A 62 -2.66 7.68 -6.10
C LEU A 62 -3.29 7.33 -7.47
N ASP A 63 -3.76 8.36 -8.20
CA ASP A 63 -4.22 8.24 -9.59
C ASP A 63 -3.24 8.91 -10.55
N ALA A 64 -3.32 8.59 -11.84
CA ALA A 64 -2.42 9.13 -12.85
C ALA A 64 -2.45 10.67 -12.94
N PRO A 65 -3.62 11.34 -12.91
CA PRO A 65 -3.66 12.80 -12.90
C PRO A 65 -2.96 13.44 -11.68
N SER A 66 -3.15 12.89 -10.47
CA SER A 66 -2.47 13.42 -9.28
C SER A 66 -0.97 13.15 -9.32
N ALA A 67 -0.56 11.98 -9.84
CA ALA A 67 0.83 11.61 -10.03
C ALA A 67 1.55 12.63 -10.94
N ALA A 68 0.94 12.97 -12.08
CA ALA A 68 1.47 13.97 -13.00
C ALA A 68 1.47 15.39 -12.37
N ARG A 69 0.34 15.81 -11.80
CA ARG A 69 0.19 17.16 -11.22
C ARG A 69 1.15 17.44 -10.08
N HIS A 70 1.41 16.44 -9.24
CA HIS A 70 2.20 16.59 -8.02
C HIS A 70 3.55 15.87 -8.09
N HIS A 71 4.05 15.62 -9.29
CA HIS A 71 5.25 14.82 -9.52
C HIS A 71 6.43 15.28 -8.66
N ALA A 72 6.78 16.57 -8.69
CA ALA A 72 7.90 17.12 -7.92
C ALA A 72 7.78 16.90 -6.40
N GLN A 73 6.56 16.93 -5.84
CA GLN A 73 6.35 16.68 -4.42
C GLN A 73 6.47 15.18 -4.13
N LEU A 74 5.81 14.34 -4.93
CA LEU A 74 5.85 12.88 -4.79
C LEU A 74 7.26 12.32 -4.94
N SER A 75 8.07 12.84 -5.87
CA SER A 75 9.47 12.43 -6.03
C SER A 75 10.36 12.79 -4.84
N ARG A 76 9.96 13.76 -4.00
CA ARG A 76 10.72 14.13 -2.80
C ARG A 76 10.27 13.37 -1.56
N THR A 77 8.96 13.27 -1.34
CA THR A 77 8.41 12.77 -0.06
C THR A 77 7.75 11.40 -0.19
N GLY A 78 7.43 10.96 -1.40
CA GLY A 78 6.71 9.71 -1.66
C GLY A 78 5.19 9.78 -1.47
N TYR A 79 4.65 10.86 -0.88
CA TYR A 79 3.21 10.98 -0.60
C TYR A 79 2.73 12.45 -0.60
N LEU A 80 1.41 12.62 -0.67
CA LEU A 80 0.74 13.93 -0.61
C LEU A 80 0.13 14.15 0.78
N PRO A 81 0.71 15.03 1.63
CA PRO A 81 0.29 15.19 3.03
C PRO A 81 -1.16 15.68 3.15
N ASP A 82 -1.61 16.56 2.26
CA ASP A 82 -2.93 17.16 2.35
C ASP A 82 -4.06 16.24 1.84
N ASN A 83 -3.72 15.11 1.22
CA ASN A 83 -4.76 14.21 0.72
C ASN A 83 -5.49 13.52 1.92
N PRO A 84 -6.80 13.22 1.79
CA PRO A 84 -7.56 12.62 2.89
C PRO A 84 -6.98 11.32 3.40
N PHE A 85 -6.32 10.55 2.54
CA PHE A 85 -5.67 9.30 2.90
C PHE A 85 -4.58 9.55 3.96
N ASN A 86 -3.61 10.40 3.62
CA ASN A 86 -2.44 10.68 4.44
C ASN A 86 -2.80 11.43 5.71
N ARG A 87 -3.74 12.37 5.67
CA ARG A 87 -4.22 13.07 6.88
C ARG A 87 -4.80 12.10 7.93
N VAL A 88 -5.48 11.04 7.49
CA VAL A 88 -5.98 10.01 8.42
C VAL A 88 -4.85 9.11 8.91
N ILE A 89 -3.92 8.72 8.03
CA ILE A 89 -2.72 7.96 8.44
C ILE A 89 -1.90 8.73 9.48
N ASP A 90 -1.66 10.03 9.30
CA ASP A 90 -0.90 10.84 10.25
C ASP A 90 -1.59 10.91 11.63
N LYS A 91 -2.93 10.91 11.66
CA LYS A 91 -3.69 10.80 12.90
C LYS A 91 -3.57 9.43 13.56
N VAL A 92 -3.60 8.34 12.78
CA VAL A 92 -3.36 6.97 13.29
C VAL A 92 -1.99 6.89 13.95
N LEU A 93 -0.96 7.39 13.25
CA LEU A 93 0.41 7.41 13.72
C LEU A 93 0.55 8.21 15.03
N ALA A 94 -0.05 9.40 15.10
CA ALA A 94 -0.07 10.20 16.32
C ALA A 94 -0.75 9.48 17.50
N MET A 95 -1.85 8.76 17.26
CA MET A 95 -2.55 7.98 18.30
C MET A 95 -1.71 6.82 18.83
N LEU A 96 -0.87 6.22 17.99
CA LEU A 96 -0.03 5.08 18.33
C LEU A 96 1.38 5.47 18.79
N GLY A 97 1.72 6.76 18.78
CA GLY A 97 3.08 7.22 19.07
C GLY A 97 4.11 6.75 18.03
N LEU A 98 3.69 6.53 16.79
CA LEU A 98 4.54 6.06 15.68
C LEU A 98 4.86 7.21 14.71
N ALA A 99 5.98 7.09 14.02
CA ALA A 99 6.33 7.86 12.84
C ALA A 99 6.00 7.06 11.56
N ARG A 100 6.01 7.74 10.40
CA ARG A 100 5.84 7.06 9.10
C ARG A 100 6.91 6.00 8.86
N ALA A 101 8.14 6.27 9.30
CA ALA A 101 9.27 5.36 9.19
C ALA A 101 9.12 4.06 10.01
N ASP A 102 8.11 3.98 10.89
CA ASP A 102 7.83 2.79 11.70
C ASP A 102 6.83 1.84 11.05
N ILE A 103 6.19 2.23 9.95
CA ILE A 103 5.14 1.44 9.30
C ILE A 103 5.48 1.09 7.84
N TYR A 104 4.70 0.17 7.30
CA TYR A 104 4.74 -0.20 5.89
C TYR A 104 3.39 0.07 5.22
N ILE A 105 3.35 0.81 4.11
CA ILE A 105 2.14 1.01 3.32
C ILE A 105 2.33 0.50 1.89
N THR A 106 1.39 -0.30 1.41
CA THR A 106 1.36 -0.76 0.01
C THR A 106 -0.08 -0.92 -0.49
N PRO A 107 -0.38 -0.67 -1.78
CA PRO A 107 -1.69 -0.99 -2.35
C PRO A 107 -1.79 -2.47 -2.74
N VAL A 108 -3.00 -3.01 -2.91
CA VAL A 108 -3.20 -4.29 -3.63
C VAL A 108 -3.11 -4.14 -5.15
N PHE A 109 -3.17 -2.90 -5.65
CA PHE A 109 -3.06 -2.57 -7.06
C PHE A 109 -1.99 -1.50 -7.30
N HIS A 110 -0.88 -1.89 -7.93
CA HIS A 110 0.35 -1.10 -8.08
C HIS A 110 0.46 -0.31 -9.39
N LEU A 111 -0.61 -0.26 -10.17
CA LEU A 111 -0.70 0.57 -11.38
C LEU A 111 -1.57 1.80 -11.11
N LEU A 112 -1.40 2.84 -11.91
CA LEU A 112 -2.14 4.08 -11.74
C LEU A 112 -3.53 3.98 -12.38
N VAL A 113 -4.56 4.25 -11.58
CA VAL A 113 -5.93 4.39 -12.08
C VAL A 113 -6.11 5.75 -12.76
N SER A 114 -7.04 5.84 -13.71
CA SER A 114 -7.32 7.09 -14.45
C SER A 114 -7.98 8.17 -13.57
N LYS A 115 -8.63 7.78 -12.47
CA LYS A 115 -9.33 8.67 -11.55
C LYS A 115 -9.36 8.10 -10.13
N ARG A 116 -9.11 8.94 -9.13
CA ARG A 116 -9.29 8.59 -7.71
C ARG A 116 -10.69 8.01 -7.45
N SER A 117 -10.73 7.02 -6.57
CA SER A 117 -11.96 6.31 -6.19
C SER A 117 -12.67 5.58 -7.33
N SER A 118 -12.06 5.45 -8.51
CA SER A 118 -12.60 4.61 -9.57
C SER A 118 -12.63 3.14 -9.16
N THR A 119 -13.59 2.41 -9.69
CA THR A 119 -13.69 0.96 -9.47
C THR A 119 -12.57 0.27 -10.23
N ILE A 120 -11.79 -0.55 -9.52
CA ILE A 120 -10.83 -1.47 -10.14
C ILE A 120 -11.55 -2.80 -10.29
N PRO A 121 -11.64 -3.39 -11.50
CA PRO A 121 -12.22 -4.72 -11.67
C PRO A 121 -11.54 -5.72 -10.73
N PRO A 122 -12.30 -6.56 -9.99
CA PRO A 122 -11.71 -7.50 -9.05
C PRO A 122 -10.66 -8.44 -9.66
N ALA A 123 -10.83 -8.82 -10.94
CA ALA A 123 -9.84 -9.62 -11.67
C ALA A 123 -8.51 -8.89 -11.82
N HIS A 124 -8.52 -7.58 -12.07
CA HIS A 124 -7.30 -6.77 -12.23
C HIS A 124 -6.57 -6.60 -10.90
N ALA A 125 -7.30 -6.31 -9.83
CA ALA A 125 -6.74 -6.22 -8.48
C ALA A 125 -6.09 -7.55 -8.06
N ARG A 126 -6.75 -8.69 -8.32
CA ARG A 126 -6.19 -10.02 -8.03
C ARG A 126 -4.96 -10.33 -8.90
N ALA A 127 -5.00 -9.99 -10.19
CA ALA A 127 -3.86 -10.21 -11.09
C ALA A 127 -2.63 -9.42 -10.63
N CYS A 128 -2.81 -8.16 -10.24
CA CYS A 128 -1.74 -7.33 -9.71
C CYS A 128 -1.20 -7.87 -8.37
N PHE A 129 -2.08 -8.21 -7.43
CA PHE A 129 -1.67 -8.76 -6.14
C PHE A 129 -0.91 -10.09 -6.29
N LYS A 130 -1.36 -10.98 -7.19
CA LYS A 130 -0.63 -12.22 -7.53
C LYS A 130 0.74 -11.94 -8.13
N ALA A 131 0.86 -10.92 -8.98
CA ALA A 131 2.13 -10.61 -9.61
C ALA A 131 3.12 -9.94 -8.65
N VAL A 132 2.64 -9.08 -7.75
CA VAL A 132 3.44 -8.17 -6.94
C VAL A 132 3.15 -8.32 -5.44
N GLY A 133 1.94 -7.94 -5.00
CA GLY A 133 1.62 -7.73 -3.59
C GLY A 133 1.83 -8.93 -2.66
N GLN A 134 1.63 -10.17 -3.13
CA GLN A 134 1.87 -11.35 -2.30
C GLN A 134 3.34 -11.50 -1.86
N TYR A 135 4.29 -10.97 -2.65
CA TYR A 135 5.72 -11.01 -2.35
C TYR A 135 6.15 -9.88 -1.39
N GLU A 136 5.30 -8.87 -1.19
CA GLU A 136 5.55 -7.78 -0.23
C GLU A 136 5.11 -8.12 1.19
N LEU A 137 4.31 -9.17 1.38
CA LEU A 137 3.76 -9.52 2.70
C LEU A 137 4.88 -9.80 3.73
N LEU A 138 5.98 -10.42 3.30
CA LEU A 138 7.14 -10.73 4.14
C LEU A 138 6.75 -11.46 5.45
N GLY A 139 5.75 -12.34 5.39
CA GLY A 139 5.23 -13.08 6.54
C GLY A 139 4.38 -12.27 7.53
N ARG A 140 4.06 -11.01 7.23
CA ARG A 140 3.28 -10.12 8.10
C ARG A 140 1.78 -10.35 7.91
N ARG A 141 1.02 -10.14 8.98
CA ARG A 141 -0.44 -10.04 8.98
C ARG A 141 -0.85 -8.58 8.71
N PRO A 142 -1.38 -8.23 7.53
CA PRO A 142 -1.70 -6.85 7.20
C PRO A 142 -2.99 -6.35 7.85
N VAL A 143 -3.09 -5.03 8.02
CA VAL A 143 -4.35 -4.31 8.19
C VAL A 143 -4.92 -3.97 6.81
N ALA A 144 -6.09 -4.51 6.49
CA ALA A 144 -6.78 -4.26 5.24
C ALA A 144 -7.61 -2.97 5.31
N LEU A 145 -7.12 -1.91 4.68
CA LEU A 145 -7.76 -0.61 4.60
C LEU A 145 -8.85 -0.58 3.52
N GLY A 146 -10.08 -0.90 3.91
CA GLY A 146 -11.25 -0.90 3.04
C GLY A 146 -11.67 -2.27 2.52
N THR A 147 -12.85 -2.32 1.92
CA THR A 147 -13.49 -3.56 1.45
C THR A 147 -12.76 -4.19 0.26
N ASP A 148 -12.17 -3.38 -0.61
CA ASP A 148 -11.48 -3.88 -1.81
C ASP A 148 -10.17 -4.59 -1.47
N SER A 149 -9.32 -4.03 -0.59
CA SER A 149 -8.11 -4.72 -0.14
C SER A 149 -8.45 -5.98 0.66
N ALA A 150 -9.44 -5.91 1.56
CA ALA A 150 -9.90 -7.09 2.30
C ALA A 150 -10.48 -8.18 1.38
N ARG A 151 -11.16 -7.81 0.29
CA ARG A 151 -11.64 -8.78 -0.71
C ARG A 151 -10.49 -9.46 -1.45
N VAL A 152 -9.46 -8.71 -1.83
CA VAL A 152 -8.27 -9.29 -2.46
C VAL A 152 -7.57 -10.24 -1.49
N LEU A 153 -7.27 -9.81 -0.27
CA LEU A 153 -6.59 -10.65 0.73
C LEU A 153 -7.36 -11.95 1.03
N ARG A 154 -8.69 -11.88 1.18
CA ARG A 154 -9.53 -13.07 1.32
C ARG A 154 -9.44 -14.02 0.12
N ALA A 155 -9.39 -13.49 -1.10
CA ALA A 155 -9.29 -14.32 -2.31
C ALA A 155 -7.97 -15.11 -2.39
N PHE A 156 -6.93 -14.69 -1.66
CA PHE A 156 -5.64 -15.38 -1.55
C PHE A 156 -5.46 -16.12 -0.21
N GLY A 157 -6.50 -16.20 0.64
CA GLY A 157 -6.41 -16.87 1.93
C GLY A 157 -5.45 -16.20 2.93
N ILE A 158 -5.19 -14.89 2.76
CA ILE A 158 -4.29 -14.14 3.65
C ILE A 158 -5.07 -13.67 4.87
N ASP A 159 -4.64 -14.08 6.06
CA ASP A 159 -5.16 -13.55 7.33
C ASP A 159 -4.84 -12.06 7.46
N HIS A 160 -5.81 -11.26 7.91
CA HIS A 160 -5.70 -9.80 8.00
C HIS A 160 -6.72 -9.22 8.97
N VAL A 161 -6.43 -8.00 9.46
CA VAL A 161 -7.37 -7.24 10.29
C VAL A 161 -8.09 -6.21 9.41
N PRO A 162 -9.42 -6.25 9.26
CA PRO A 162 -10.15 -5.27 8.46
C PRO A 162 -10.25 -3.92 9.19
N ALA A 163 -10.15 -2.83 8.41
CA ALA A 163 -10.29 -1.46 8.88
C ALA A 163 -10.96 -0.58 7.80
N PRO A 164 -11.56 0.58 8.15
CA PRO A 164 -12.11 1.49 7.15
C PRO A 164 -11.01 2.04 6.24
N HIS A 165 -11.34 2.32 4.98
CA HIS A 165 -10.42 3.01 4.09
C HIS A 165 -10.18 4.45 4.59
N PRO A 166 -8.93 4.96 4.66
CA PRO A 166 -8.62 6.32 5.14
C PRO A 166 -9.43 7.43 4.45
N SER A 167 -9.56 7.33 3.12
CA SER A 167 -10.35 8.25 2.28
C SER A 167 -11.86 7.97 2.23
N ALA A 168 -12.38 7.02 3.01
CA ALA A 168 -13.82 6.72 2.97
C ALA A 168 -14.64 7.93 3.43
N ARG A 169 -15.75 8.21 2.74
CA ARG A 169 -16.66 9.33 3.05
C ARG A 169 -17.67 8.94 4.15
N ILE A 170 -17.18 8.33 5.23
CA ILE A 170 -17.98 7.88 6.37
C ILE A 170 -17.40 8.41 7.68
N GLY A 171 -18.19 9.15 8.45
CA GLY A 171 -17.75 9.73 9.72
C GLY A 171 -16.61 10.76 9.60
N SER A 172 -16.02 11.12 10.74
CA SER A 172 -14.91 12.07 10.82
C SER A 172 -13.55 11.41 10.52
N PHE A 173 -12.52 12.23 10.31
CA PHE A 173 -11.14 11.75 10.16
C PHE A 173 -10.69 11.04 11.45
N ASP A 174 -11.06 11.57 12.61
CA ASP A 174 -10.70 11.00 13.92
C ASP A 174 -11.35 9.64 14.15
N LEU A 175 -12.62 9.47 13.76
CA LEU A 175 -13.31 8.19 13.88
C LEU A 175 -12.65 7.11 13.01
N ARG A 176 -12.25 7.47 11.78
CA ARG A 176 -11.53 6.54 10.90
C ARG A 176 -10.13 6.24 11.44
N ALA A 177 -9.42 7.24 11.94
CA ALA A 177 -8.09 7.06 12.52
C ALA A 177 -8.13 6.13 13.74
N SER A 178 -9.05 6.35 14.69
CA SER A 178 -9.21 5.48 15.86
C SER A 178 -9.48 4.02 15.47
N ARG A 179 -10.40 3.77 14.53
CA ARG A 179 -10.69 2.41 14.05
C ARG A 179 -9.50 1.74 13.35
N ILE A 180 -8.67 2.51 12.65
CA ILE A 180 -7.47 1.98 12.02
C ILE A 180 -6.39 1.72 13.09
N ALA A 181 -6.23 2.60 14.07
CA ALA A 181 -5.30 2.41 15.18
C ALA A 181 -5.62 1.14 15.98
N ASP A 182 -6.90 0.91 16.30
CA ASP A 182 -7.35 -0.32 16.95
C ASP A 182 -7.06 -1.56 16.10
N ALA A 183 -7.14 -1.45 14.77
CA ALA A 183 -6.83 -2.56 13.88
C ALA A 183 -5.33 -2.86 13.83
N VAL A 184 -4.49 -1.82 13.84
CA VAL A 184 -3.02 -1.94 13.93
C VAL A 184 -2.62 -2.61 15.24
N ALA A 185 -3.23 -2.26 16.37
CA ALA A 185 -2.93 -2.85 17.67
C ALA A 185 -3.30 -4.35 17.80
N ARG A 186 -4.15 -4.87 16.89
CA ARG A 186 -4.59 -6.28 16.85
C ARG A 186 -3.91 -7.10 15.75
N ALA A 187 -3.13 -6.46 14.88
CA ALA A 187 -2.49 -7.10 13.72
C ALA A 187 -1.15 -7.73 14.13
#